data_AF-A0A251XJ82-F1
#
_entry.id   AF-A0A251XJ82-F1
#
_cell.length_a   1.000
_cell.length_b   1.000
_cell.length_c   1.000
_cell.angle_alpha   90.00
_cell.angle_beta   90.00
_cell.angle_gamma   90.00
#
_symmetry.space_group_name_H-M   'P 1'
#
loop_
_entity.id
_entity.type
_entity.pdbx_description
1 polymer ?
#
loop_
_entity_poly.entity_id
_entity_poly.type
_entity_poly.pdbx_seq_one_letter_code
_entity_poly.pdbx_strand_id
1 'polypeptide(L)'
;MSKATVQFWGQDRWAQWSKWTTEGKTAHNEEIKVTRHPLPPVAASYRGVDISLSDASPYVFIGGGQTKVTLTQSCAFRIAFPEAVPVDEFITEWLAPLGFLVATGIKSAAGVDIMWLGNDNWKEDESGKPIGKNLRAYLNNPERLDSEDELDPVQFLHKMRQFDFAKQLPLVIDAWKAHRVTLEQYLEWIHRKPASIVSQLSYMAQLVESFDRSLSPDPAVPDELVVLGDKAAELFRGAEELAHLSKNAKQAVVESTRPTLSQRLKRLDNETGKVVSKALGGGQWKAYVPLVRNSVAHGLPSSGFFSKNRIPLELSVDILEMLFEARLLVMFGFDKAQVAQMMTKDNPYWDSRVARITEHMQHFETFKAYAPNVEVEAEANTEATNVAAEPSEPGDAVDDSGASTPPQAEDASEASAVSEPPRTADAPLAKESPAVADVPQATDALQGTGASEVSGHQP
;
A
#
# COMPACT_ATOMS: atom_id res chain seq x y z
N MET A 1 -15.85 -30.17 13.79
CA MET A 1 -14.84 -29.21 13.31
C MET A 1 -15.30 -28.68 11.95
N SER A 2 -15.12 -27.40 11.66
CA SER A 2 -15.44 -26.84 10.33
C SER A 2 -14.15 -26.59 9.57
N LYS A 3 -14.16 -26.80 8.25
CA LYS A 3 -12.96 -26.71 7.41
C LYS A 3 -13.28 -25.92 6.15
N ALA A 4 -12.35 -25.08 5.73
CA ALA A 4 -12.40 -24.38 4.45
C ALA A 4 -11.11 -24.63 3.67
N THR A 5 -11.22 -24.74 2.35
CA THR A 5 -10.08 -24.72 1.43
C THR A 5 -10.34 -23.65 0.38
N VAL A 6 -9.42 -22.71 0.25
CA VAL A 6 -9.57 -21.52 -0.60
C VAL A 6 -8.33 -21.35 -1.47
N GLN A 7 -8.54 -21.02 -2.74
CA GLN A 7 -7.51 -20.57 -3.66
C GLN A 7 -7.94 -19.24 -4.28
N PHE A 8 -7.00 -18.29 -4.36
CA PHE A 8 -7.21 -16.99 -4.98
C PHE A 8 -6.48 -16.87 -6.33
N TRP A 9 -6.94 -15.97 -7.20
CA TRP A 9 -6.21 -15.59 -8.41
C TRP A 9 -4.81 -15.08 -8.08
N GLY A 10 -3.82 -15.49 -8.89
CA GLY A 10 -2.42 -15.09 -8.71
C GLY A 10 -1.74 -15.66 -7.47
N GLN A 11 -2.43 -16.47 -6.65
CA GLN A 11 -1.87 -17.04 -5.43
C GLN A 11 -0.66 -17.95 -5.70
N ASP A 12 -0.69 -18.72 -6.80
CA ASP A 12 0.39 -19.63 -7.16
C ASP A 12 1.65 -18.85 -7.57
N ARG A 13 1.46 -17.76 -8.33
CA ARG A 13 2.52 -16.79 -8.67
C ARG A 13 3.08 -16.11 -7.41
N TRP A 14 2.23 -15.68 -6.47
CA TRP A 14 2.66 -15.08 -5.20
C TRP A 14 3.44 -16.06 -4.31
N ALA A 15 2.99 -17.32 -4.23
CA ALA A 15 3.61 -18.35 -3.42
C ALA A 15 5.03 -18.71 -3.91
N GLN A 16 5.25 -18.65 -5.23
CA GLN A 16 6.54 -18.97 -5.88
C GLN A 16 7.14 -20.31 -5.44
N TRP A 17 6.29 -21.29 -5.14
CA TRP A 17 6.78 -22.63 -4.84
C TRP A 17 7.36 -23.28 -6.09
N SER A 18 8.08 -24.38 -5.91
CA SER A 18 8.46 -25.23 -7.03
C SER A 18 8.30 -26.68 -6.60
N LYS A 19 7.21 -27.30 -7.06
CA LYS A 19 6.92 -28.70 -6.75
C LYS A 19 7.66 -29.66 -7.68
N TRP A 20 8.02 -29.20 -8.86
CA TRP A 20 8.50 -30.05 -9.95
C TRP A 20 9.82 -29.50 -10.48
N THR A 21 10.81 -30.38 -10.67
CA THR A 21 11.96 -30.09 -11.53
C THR A 21 11.97 -31.05 -12.70
N THR A 22 12.21 -30.53 -13.90
CA THR A 22 12.26 -31.31 -15.15
C THR A 22 13.69 -31.33 -15.68
N GLU A 23 14.22 -32.53 -15.92
CA GLU A 23 15.53 -32.77 -16.53
C GLU A 23 15.34 -33.50 -17.87
N GLY A 24 16.08 -33.10 -18.91
CA GLY A 24 16.01 -33.67 -20.27
C GLY A 24 15.70 -32.61 -21.34
N LYS A 25 15.95 -32.89 -22.63
CA LYS A 25 15.57 -31.97 -23.72
C LYS A 25 14.17 -32.26 -24.20
N THR A 26 13.47 -31.23 -24.66
CA THR A 26 12.14 -31.32 -25.29
C THR A 26 12.19 -31.81 -26.75
N ALA A 27 13.25 -32.51 -27.16
CA ALA A 27 13.36 -33.07 -28.49
C ALA A 27 12.50 -34.34 -28.61
N HIS A 28 12.00 -34.63 -29.81
CA HIS A 28 11.23 -35.85 -30.06
C HIS A 28 12.01 -37.09 -29.60
N ASN A 29 11.39 -37.90 -28.73
CA ASN A 29 11.89 -39.17 -28.18
C ASN A 29 12.97 -39.11 -27.08
N GLU A 30 13.14 -38.00 -26.37
CA GLU A 30 13.96 -37.99 -25.15
C GLU A 30 13.10 -38.19 -23.88
N GLU A 31 13.57 -39.04 -22.95
CA GLU A 31 12.95 -39.23 -21.65
C GLU A 31 13.07 -37.94 -20.81
N ILE A 32 11.94 -37.32 -20.48
CA ILE A 32 11.90 -36.21 -19.53
C ILE A 32 11.75 -36.80 -18.14
N LYS A 33 12.75 -36.59 -17.29
CA LYS A 33 12.67 -36.95 -15.88
C LYS A 33 12.01 -35.83 -15.11
N VAL A 34 10.86 -36.13 -14.50
CA VAL A 34 10.15 -35.21 -13.61
C VAL A 34 10.39 -35.63 -12.17
N THR A 35 11.02 -34.76 -11.38
CA THR A 35 11.22 -34.98 -9.94
C THR A 35 10.18 -34.17 -9.17
N ARG A 36 9.48 -34.83 -8.25
CA ARG A 36 8.53 -34.20 -7.33
C ARG A 36 9.20 -33.88 -6.01
N HIS A 37 9.12 -32.63 -5.60
CA HIS A 37 9.60 -32.15 -4.32
C HIS A 37 8.46 -32.08 -3.30
N PRO A 38 8.66 -32.54 -2.05
CA PRO A 38 7.71 -32.28 -0.98
C PRO A 38 7.74 -30.79 -0.63
N LEU A 39 6.56 -30.15 -0.58
CA LEU A 39 6.40 -28.78 -0.11
C LEU A 39 5.77 -28.84 1.29
N PRO A 40 6.56 -28.62 2.36
CA PRO A 40 6.00 -28.63 3.71
C PRO A 40 4.99 -27.48 3.83
N PRO A 41 3.82 -27.72 4.46
CA PRO A 41 2.85 -26.66 4.68
C PRO A 41 3.45 -25.63 5.64
N VAL A 42 3.16 -24.36 5.38
CA VAL A 42 3.38 -23.27 6.32
C VAL A 42 2.08 -23.01 7.05
N ALA A 43 2.13 -22.86 8.36
CA ALA A 43 0.93 -22.78 9.20
C ALA A 43 1.07 -21.70 10.28
N ALA A 44 -0.08 -21.16 10.67
CA ALA A 44 -0.23 -20.25 11.78
C ALA A 44 -1.53 -20.59 12.52
N SER A 45 -1.53 -20.40 13.84
CA SER A 45 -2.73 -20.51 14.65
C SER A 45 -3.10 -19.13 15.17
N TYR A 46 -4.35 -18.73 14.99
CA TYR A 46 -4.85 -17.42 15.41
C TYR A 46 -6.22 -17.57 16.07
N ARG A 47 -6.31 -17.19 17.36
CA ARG A 47 -7.54 -17.32 18.18
C ARG A 47 -8.17 -18.71 18.12
N GLY A 48 -7.34 -19.76 18.13
CA GLY A 48 -7.79 -21.16 18.07
C GLY A 48 -8.18 -21.68 16.69
N VAL A 49 -8.06 -20.86 15.64
CA VAL A 49 -8.24 -21.26 14.24
C VAL A 49 -6.87 -21.56 13.63
N ASP A 50 -6.75 -22.73 13.03
CA ASP A 50 -5.53 -23.14 12.34
C ASP A 50 -5.64 -22.80 10.85
N ILE A 51 -4.67 -22.04 10.35
CA ILE A 51 -4.57 -21.65 8.94
C ILE A 51 -3.26 -22.18 8.39
N SER A 52 -3.31 -22.86 7.26
CA SER A 52 -2.12 -23.30 6.55
C SER A 52 -2.18 -22.97 5.07
N LEU A 53 -1.04 -22.62 4.49
CA LEU A 53 -0.86 -22.64 3.05
C LEU A 53 -0.19 -23.98 2.71
N SER A 54 -0.75 -24.72 1.75
CA SER A 54 -0.31 -26.08 1.45
C SER A 54 -0.43 -26.41 -0.03
N ASP A 55 0.28 -27.43 -0.48
CA ASP A 55 0.21 -27.93 -1.85
C ASP A 55 -1.23 -28.38 -2.21
N ALA A 56 -1.69 -27.90 -3.35
CA ALA A 56 -2.97 -28.22 -3.96
C ALA A 56 -2.80 -28.65 -5.43
N SER A 57 -1.56 -28.89 -5.89
CA SER A 57 -1.30 -29.19 -7.29
C SER A 57 -1.96 -30.52 -7.69
N PRO A 58 -2.82 -30.54 -8.72
CA PRO A 58 -3.54 -31.72 -9.13
C PRO A 58 -2.58 -32.79 -9.65
N TYR A 59 -2.92 -34.06 -9.44
CA TYR A 59 -2.21 -35.17 -10.05
C TYR A 59 -2.83 -35.43 -11.42
N VAL A 60 -2.23 -34.90 -12.50
CA VAL A 60 -2.72 -35.11 -13.86
C VAL A 60 -1.74 -35.99 -14.63
N PHE A 61 -2.11 -37.26 -14.80
CA PHE A 61 -1.54 -38.15 -15.79
C PHE A 61 -2.61 -38.38 -16.86
N ILE A 62 -2.43 -37.84 -18.07
CA ILE A 62 -3.33 -38.15 -19.20
C ILE A 62 -2.81 -39.43 -19.83
N GLY A 63 -3.33 -40.57 -19.38
CA GLY A 63 -3.10 -41.86 -20.00
C GLY A 63 -3.92 -42.00 -21.28
N GLY A 64 -3.27 -42.36 -22.38
CA GLY A 64 -3.93 -42.69 -23.65
C GLY A 64 -3.26 -42.05 -24.86
N GLY A 65 -2.09 -42.57 -25.27
CA GLY A 65 -1.47 -42.28 -26.56
C GLY A 65 -1.01 -40.83 -26.81
N GLN A 66 -1.25 -39.89 -25.90
CA GLN A 66 -0.74 -38.53 -25.98
C GLN A 66 0.56 -38.38 -25.18
N THR A 67 1.59 -37.86 -25.83
CA THR A 67 2.95 -37.61 -25.31
C THR A 67 3.07 -36.33 -24.48
N LYS A 68 1.96 -35.67 -24.12
CA LYS A 68 1.96 -34.38 -23.41
C LYS A 68 1.52 -34.55 -21.97
N VAL A 69 2.44 -34.30 -21.03
CA VAL A 69 2.15 -34.18 -19.60
C VAL A 69 2.13 -32.70 -19.24
N THR A 70 1.02 -32.22 -18.67
CA THR A 70 0.93 -30.87 -18.10
C THR A 70 1.14 -30.95 -16.60
N LEU A 71 2.22 -30.34 -16.12
CA LEU A 71 2.50 -30.22 -14.68
C LEU A 71 1.94 -28.88 -14.20
N THR A 72 0.78 -28.92 -13.54
CA THR A 72 0.24 -27.74 -12.85
C THR A 72 0.87 -27.65 -11.47
N GLN A 73 1.15 -26.43 -11.03
CA GLN A 73 1.55 -26.17 -9.66
C GLN A 73 0.51 -25.26 -9.01
N SER A 74 -0.04 -25.72 -7.88
CA SER A 74 -1.02 -24.94 -7.14
C SER A 74 -0.85 -25.08 -5.64
N CYS A 75 -1.24 -24.03 -4.93
CA CYS A 75 -1.39 -24.02 -3.49
C CYS A 75 -2.79 -23.58 -3.06
N ALA A 76 -3.17 -23.91 -1.83
CA ALA A 76 -4.43 -23.48 -1.25
C ALA A 76 -4.27 -23.15 0.24
N PHE A 77 -5.00 -22.14 0.68
CA PHE A 77 -5.23 -21.91 2.09
C PHE A 77 -6.20 -22.97 2.61
N ARG A 78 -5.83 -23.63 3.71
CA ARG A 78 -6.68 -24.54 4.46
C ARG A 78 -6.90 -23.96 5.84
N ILE A 79 -8.16 -23.78 6.20
CA ILE A 79 -8.58 -23.16 7.45
C ILE A 79 -9.38 -24.19 8.24
N ALA A 80 -9.06 -24.33 9.51
CA ALA A 80 -9.65 -25.29 10.42
C ALA A 80 -10.19 -24.55 11.65
N PHE A 81 -11.52 -24.62 11.83
CA PHE A 81 -12.23 -24.00 12.93
C PHE A 81 -12.60 -25.04 13.98
N PRO A 82 -12.38 -24.75 15.27
CA PRO A 82 -12.79 -25.64 16.36
C PRO A 82 -14.31 -25.82 16.38
N GLU A 83 -15.05 -24.75 16.07
CA GLU A 83 -16.52 -24.70 16.07
C GLU A 83 -17.09 -24.30 14.70
N ALA A 84 -18.42 -24.28 14.57
CA ALA A 84 -19.09 -23.78 13.38
C ALA A 84 -19.05 -22.25 13.35
N VAL A 85 -18.74 -21.68 12.18
CA VAL A 85 -18.66 -20.23 11.96
C VAL A 85 -19.73 -19.82 10.95
N PRO A 86 -20.49 -18.74 11.19
CA PRO A 86 -21.39 -18.15 10.20
C PRO A 86 -20.67 -17.81 8.89
N VAL A 87 -21.34 -17.97 7.75
CA VAL A 87 -20.72 -17.76 6.42
C VAL A 87 -20.32 -16.30 6.20
N ASP A 88 -21.12 -15.36 6.69
CA ASP A 88 -20.81 -13.93 6.65
C ASP A 88 -19.56 -13.61 7.46
N GLU A 89 -19.46 -14.13 8.68
CA GLU A 89 -18.25 -14.00 9.51
C GLU A 89 -17.04 -14.67 8.84
N PHE A 90 -17.21 -15.86 8.26
CA PHE A 90 -16.16 -16.51 7.48
C PHE A 90 -15.64 -15.61 6.36
N ILE A 91 -16.54 -15.00 5.58
CA ILE A 91 -16.18 -14.15 4.46
C ILE A 91 -15.46 -12.89 4.94
N THR A 92 -15.99 -12.18 5.92
CA THR A 92 -15.44 -10.87 6.33
C THR A 92 -14.20 -10.99 7.21
N GLU A 93 -14.15 -11.99 8.09
CA GLU A 93 -13.14 -12.10 9.14
C GLU A 93 -11.96 -13.02 8.77
N TRP A 94 -12.14 -13.89 7.78
CA TRP A 94 -11.14 -14.92 7.43
C TRP A 94 -10.80 -14.95 5.94
N LEU A 95 -11.80 -14.94 5.07
CA LEU A 95 -11.58 -14.98 3.62
C LEU A 95 -10.99 -13.66 3.10
N ALA A 96 -11.60 -12.53 3.47
CA ALA A 96 -11.16 -11.21 3.01
C ALA A 96 -9.72 -10.85 3.40
N PRO A 97 -9.25 -11.06 4.66
CA PRO A 97 -7.85 -10.85 5.00
C PRO A 97 -6.87 -11.70 4.19
N LEU A 98 -7.23 -12.95 3.86
CA LEU A 98 -6.37 -13.83 3.05
C LEU A 98 -6.33 -13.38 1.59
N GLY A 99 -7.47 -12.99 1.03
CA GLY A 99 -7.54 -12.39 -0.30
C GLY A 99 -6.73 -11.09 -0.36
N PHE A 100 -6.82 -10.26 0.67
CA PHE A 100 -6.02 -9.06 0.83
C PHE A 100 -4.51 -9.36 0.91
N LEU A 101 -4.09 -10.38 1.65
CA LEU A 101 -2.69 -10.80 1.69
C LEU A 101 -2.14 -11.13 0.29
N VAL A 102 -2.90 -11.91 -0.49
CA VAL A 102 -2.50 -12.27 -1.86
C VAL A 102 -2.52 -11.05 -2.78
N ALA A 103 -3.61 -10.27 -2.76
CA ALA A 103 -3.80 -9.10 -3.61
C ALA A 103 -2.69 -8.06 -3.41
N THR A 104 -2.34 -7.77 -2.15
CA THR A 104 -1.24 -6.85 -1.84
C THR A 104 0.10 -7.40 -2.30
N GLY A 105 0.33 -8.71 -2.18
CA GLY A 105 1.55 -9.37 -2.63
C GLY A 105 1.75 -9.22 -4.14
N ILE A 106 0.73 -9.55 -4.93
CA ILE A 106 0.78 -9.47 -6.41
C ILE A 106 0.51 -8.07 -6.97
N LYS A 107 0.08 -7.13 -6.12
CA LYS A 107 -0.36 -5.78 -6.51
C LYS A 107 -1.47 -5.77 -7.57
N SER A 108 -2.39 -6.71 -7.47
CA SER A 108 -3.57 -6.82 -8.35
C SER A 108 -4.73 -7.46 -7.58
N ALA A 109 -5.93 -7.43 -8.13
CA ALA A 109 -7.10 -8.02 -7.48
C ALA A 109 -6.96 -9.55 -7.35
N ALA A 110 -7.19 -10.06 -6.14
CA ALA A 110 -7.20 -11.49 -5.85
C ALA A 110 -8.63 -11.97 -5.58
N GLY A 111 -9.35 -12.30 -6.64
CA GLY A 111 -10.66 -12.97 -6.55
C GLY A 111 -10.51 -14.42 -6.10
N VAL A 112 -11.59 -15.03 -5.61
CA VAL A 112 -11.61 -16.44 -5.23
C VAL A 112 -11.74 -17.30 -6.48
N ASP A 113 -10.76 -18.15 -6.72
CA ASP A 113 -10.77 -19.09 -7.84
C ASP A 113 -11.54 -20.37 -7.47
N ILE A 114 -11.21 -20.94 -6.32
CA ILE A 114 -11.80 -22.16 -5.81
C ILE A 114 -12.06 -21.99 -4.32
N MET A 115 -13.27 -22.34 -3.88
CA MET A 115 -13.60 -22.44 -2.46
C MET A 115 -14.41 -23.69 -2.18
N TRP A 116 -13.97 -24.42 -1.16
CA TRP A 116 -14.63 -25.59 -0.61
C TRP A 116 -14.88 -25.36 0.88
N LEU A 117 -16.13 -25.53 1.31
CA LEU A 117 -16.52 -25.45 2.71
C LEU A 117 -17.03 -26.83 3.18
N GLY A 118 -16.65 -27.23 4.38
CA GLY A 118 -16.99 -28.52 4.98
C GLY A 118 -17.25 -28.42 6.49
N ASN A 119 -18.11 -29.28 7.02
CA ASN A 119 -18.29 -29.47 8.47
C ASN A 119 -18.48 -30.97 8.76
N ASP A 120 -17.85 -31.46 9.82
CA ASP A 120 -17.95 -32.87 10.22
C ASP A 120 -19.38 -33.30 10.61
N ASN A 121 -20.30 -32.35 10.85
CA ASN A 121 -21.70 -32.62 11.20
C ASN A 121 -22.62 -32.85 9.98
N TRP A 122 -22.11 -32.80 8.75
CA TRP A 122 -22.91 -32.98 7.52
C TRP A 122 -23.22 -34.47 7.24
N LYS A 123 -24.46 -34.81 6.86
CA LYS A 123 -24.95 -36.21 6.66
C LYS A 123 -24.87 -36.66 5.18
N GLU A 124 -24.99 -37.95 4.90
CA GLU A 124 -25.05 -38.54 3.54
C GLU A 124 -26.43 -39.15 3.21
N ASP A 125 -26.77 -39.20 1.92
CA ASP A 125 -27.93 -39.90 1.37
C ASP A 125 -27.59 -41.36 1.02
N GLU A 126 -28.63 -42.10 0.62
CA GLU A 126 -28.59 -43.54 0.34
C GLU A 126 -27.69 -43.92 -0.86
N SER A 127 -27.30 -42.96 -1.70
CA SER A 127 -26.36 -43.18 -2.81
C SER A 127 -24.89 -43.00 -2.39
N GLY A 128 -24.63 -42.79 -1.09
CA GLY A 128 -23.33 -42.39 -0.58
C GLY A 128 -22.99 -40.94 -0.95
N LYS A 129 -23.97 -40.16 -1.45
CA LYS A 129 -23.76 -38.74 -1.71
C LYS A 129 -24.02 -37.97 -0.43
N PRO A 130 -23.10 -37.13 0.01
CA PRO A 130 -23.38 -36.17 1.07
C PRO A 130 -24.60 -35.29 0.81
N ILE A 131 -25.58 -35.35 1.72
CA ILE A 131 -26.62 -34.34 1.84
C ILE A 131 -25.95 -33.11 2.44
N GLY A 132 -25.59 -32.19 1.54
CA GLY A 132 -24.85 -30.98 1.87
C GLY A 132 -23.36 -31.21 2.08
N LYS A 133 -22.60 -31.72 1.08
CA LYS A 133 -21.15 -31.46 1.04
C LYS A 133 -20.82 -30.42 0.00
N ASN A 134 -19.80 -29.65 0.36
CA ASN A 134 -19.02 -28.77 -0.49
C ASN A 134 -19.92 -27.86 -1.33
N LEU A 135 -20.54 -26.90 -0.64
CA LEU A 135 -21.03 -25.69 -1.29
C LEU A 135 -19.86 -25.07 -2.04
N ARG A 136 -19.83 -25.27 -3.35
CA ARG A 136 -19.04 -24.42 -4.25
C ARG A 136 -19.80 -23.11 -4.32
N ALA A 137 -19.44 -22.18 -3.45
CA ALA A 137 -20.02 -20.86 -3.49
C ALA A 137 -19.40 -20.10 -4.67
N TYR A 138 -20.25 -19.57 -5.53
CA TYR A 138 -19.86 -18.59 -6.52
C TYR A 138 -19.86 -17.24 -5.82
N LEU A 139 -18.67 -16.73 -5.52
CA LEU A 139 -18.52 -15.40 -4.95
C LEU A 139 -18.57 -14.38 -6.08
N ASN A 140 -19.13 -13.21 -5.78
CA ASN A 140 -19.05 -12.07 -6.68
C ASN A 140 -17.60 -11.55 -6.65
N ASN A 141 -16.75 -12.11 -7.50
CA ASN A 141 -15.38 -11.68 -7.64
C ASN A 141 -15.31 -10.29 -8.28
N PRO A 142 -14.27 -9.50 -8.00
CA PRO A 142 -13.97 -8.33 -8.81
C PRO A 142 -13.77 -8.73 -10.28
N GLU A 143 -13.89 -7.77 -11.19
CA GLU A 143 -13.54 -7.99 -12.58
C GLU A 143 -12.08 -8.45 -12.66
N ARG A 144 -11.80 -9.49 -13.44
CA ARG A 144 -10.43 -9.94 -13.64
C ARG A 144 -9.80 -9.13 -14.77
N LEU A 145 -9.02 -8.12 -14.42
CA LEU A 145 -8.34 -7.26 -15.40
C LEU A 145 -7.04 -7.89 -15.91
N ASP A 146 -6.29 -8.57 -15.04
CA ASP A 146 -5.05 -9.24 -15.39
C ASP A 146 -5.23 -10.78 -15.43
N SER A 147 -4.74 -11.40 -16.49
CA SER A 147 -4.52 -12.84 -16.53
C SER A 147 -3.31 -13.21 -15.66
N GLU A 148 -3.21 -14.49 -15.29
CA GLU A 148 -2.11 -14.97 -14.43
C GLU A 148 -0.75 -14.88 -15.12
N ASP A 149 -0.72 -14.90 -16.45
CA ASP A 149 0.51 -14.79 -17.24
C ASP A 149 0.97 -13.34 -17.41
N GLU A 150 0.09 -12.36 -17.18
CA GLU A 150 0.40 -10.92 -17.17
C GLU A 150 0.97 -10.45 -15.83
N LEU A 151 0.88 -11.25 -14.77
CA LEU A 151 1.46 -10.94 -13.47
C LEU A 151 2.99 -11.05 -13.51
N ASP A 152 3.66 -9.89 -13.54
CA ASP A 152 5.11 -9.79 -13.49
C ASP A 152 5.62 -9.88 -12.02
N PRO A 153 6.38 -10.94 -11.64
CA PRO A 153 6.92 -11.08 -10.30
C PRO A 153 7.92 -10.00 -9.88
N VAL A 154 8.39 -9.18 -10.81
CA VAL A 154 9.21 -7.98 -10.53
C VAL A 154 8.37 -6.89 -9.88
N GLN A 155 7.06 -6.84 -10.14
CA GLN A 155 6.16 -5.81 -9.61
C GLN A 155 5.58 -6.17 -8.24
N PHE A 156 5.78 -7.39 -7.74
CA PHE A 156 5.19 -7.85 -6.49
C PHE A 156 5.71 -7.06 -5.29
N LEU A 157 4.82 -6.64 -4.39
CA LEU A 157 5.20 -5.95 -3.17
C LEU A 157 5.92 -6.88 -2.19
N HIS A 158 5.42 -8.11 -2.06
CA HIS A 158 6.01 -9.15 -1.23
C HIS A 158 5.71 -10.53 -1.81
N LYS A 159 6.55 -11.50 -1.44
CA LYS A 159 6.46 -12.90 -1.84
C LYS A 159 6.29 -13.77 -0.61
N MET A 160 5.60 -14.90 -0.74
CA MET A 160 5.39 -15.83 0.39
C MET A 160 6.71 -16.25 1.07
N ARG A 161 7.79 -16.43 0.30
CA ARG A 161 9.12 -16.79 0.85
C ARG A 161 9.75 -15.74 1.77
N GLN A 162 9.31 -14.48 1.69
CA GLN A 162 9.76 -13.38 2.53
C GLN A 162 8.93 -13.30 3.82
N PHE A 163 7.82 -14.03 3.89
CA PHE A 163 6.82 -13.92 4.93
C PHE A 163 7.01 -15.00 6.00
N ASP A 164 7.26 -14.59 7.25
CA ASP A 164 7.21 -15.50 8.41
C ASP A 164 5.76 -15.80 8.73
N PHE A 165 5.19 -16.78 8.03
CA PHE A 165 3.76 -17.07 8.05
C PHE A 165 3.18 -17.25 9.44
N ALA A 166 3.91 -17.95 10.32
CA ALA A 166 3.46 -18.23 11.67
C ALA A 166 3.32 -16.95 12.51
N LYS A 167 4.24 -15.99 12.35
CA LYS A 167 4.25 -14.74 13.12
C LYS A 167 3.44 -13.62 12.47
N GLN A 168 3.48 -13.52 11.15
CA GLN A 168 2.97 -12.37 10.41
C GLN A 168 1.52 -12.54 9.95
N LEU A 169 1.04 -13.77 9.71
CA LEU A 169 -0.38 -13.95 9.32
C LEU A 169 -1.37 -13.42 10.38
N PRO A 170 -1.18 -13.68 11.69
CA PRO A 170 -1.99 -13.06 12.74
C PRO A 170 -2.05 -11.53 12.62
N LEU A 171 -0.91 -10.89 12.36
CA LEU A 171 -0.81 -9.43 12.25
C LEU A 171 -1.56 -8.89 11.03
N VAL A 172 -1.53 -9.61 9.91
CA VAL A 172 -2.31 -9.25 8.71
C VAL A 172 -3.81 -9.32 9.00
N ILE A 173 -4.26 -10.36 9.69
CA ILE A 173 -5.67 -10.52 10.07
C ILE A 173 -6.09 -9.42 11.04
N ASP A 174 -5.29 -9.12 12.07
CA ASP A 174 -5.56 -8.03 13.01
C ASP A 174 -5.60 -6.67 12.30
N ALA A 175 -4.65 -6.41 11.40
CA ALA A 175 -4.58 -5.19 10.63
C ALA A 175 -5.79 -5.01 9.69
N TRP A 176 -6.23 -6.08 9.03
CA TRP A 176 -7.44 -6.08 8.22
C TRP A 176 -8.65 -5.65 9.05
N LYS A 177 -8.84 -6.26 10.22
CA LYS A 177 -9.98 -5.96 11.10
C LYS A 177 -9.94 -4.53 11.63
N ALA A 178 -8.76 -4.03 12.01
CA ALA A 178 -8.59 -2.70 12.59
C ALA A 178 -8.70 -1.57 11.54
N HIS A 179 -8.27 -1.81 10.30
CA HIS A 179 -8.08 -0.77 9.28
C HIS A 179 -8.83 -1.04 7.97
N ARG A 180 -9.84 -1.90 8.01
CA ARG A 180 -10.58 -2.43 6.85
C ARG A 180 -10.90 -1.39 5.77
N VAL A 181 -11.52 -0.27 6.15
CA VAL A 181 -11.96 0.76 5.18
C VAL A 181 -10.80 1.31 4.35
N THR A 182 -9.68 1.62 5.00
CA THR A 182 -8.47 2.10 4.30
C THR A 182 -7.86 1.00 3.43
N LEU A 183 -7.87 -0.24 3.89
CA LEU A 183 -7.29 -1.36 3.15
C LEU A 183 -8.13 -1.73 1.93
N GLU A 184 -9.46 -1.64 2.03
CA GLU A 184 -10.38 -1.75 0.88
C GLU A 184 -10.14 -0.63 -0.15
N GLN A 185 -9.90 0.61 0.28
CA GLN A 185 -9.48 1.69 -0.63
C GLN A 185 -8.15 1.38 -1.32
N TYR A 186 -7.19 0.76 -0.63
CA TYR A 186 -5.95 0.34 -1.29
C TYR A 186 -6.17 -0.81 -2.27
N LEU A 187 -7.08 -1.75 -1.97
CA LEU A 187 -7.47 -2.79 -2.93
C LEU A 187 -8.10 -2.20 -4.19
N GLU A 188 -8.96 -1.19 -4.05
CA GLU A 188 -9.51 -0.46 -5.20
C GLU A 188 -8.40 0.25 -5.99
N TRP A 189 -7.43 0.85 -5.31
CA TRP A 189 -6.28 1.49 -5.98
C TRP A 189 -5.46 0.51 -6.83
N ILE A 190 -5.07 -0.65 -6.28
CA ILE A 190 -4.27 -1.62 -7.03
C ILE A 190 -5.10 -2.34 -8.10
N HIS A 191 -6.41 -2.46 -7.91
CA HIS A 191 -7.29 -3.08 -8.88
C HIS A 191 -7.57 -2.16 -10.07
N ARG A 192 -7.97 -0.91 -9.81
CA ARG A 192 -8.38 0.03 -10.86
C ARG A 192 -7.97 1.45 -10.51
N LYS A 193 -6.76 1.83 -10.92
CA LYS A 193 -6.27 3.20 -10.79
C LYS A 193 -7.17 4.19 -11.55
N PRO A 194 -7.50 5.36 -10.98
CA PRO A 194 -8.17 6.42 -11.72
C PRO A 194 -7.41 6.79 -13.00
N ALA A 195 -8.12 7.07 -14.10
CA ALA A 195 -7.47 7.33 -15.40
C ALA A 195 -6.65 8.64 -15.43
N SER A 196 -7.10 9.67 -14.71
CA SER A 196 -6.42 10.97 -14.66
C SER A 196 -5.43 11.04 -13.50
N ILE A 197 -4.23 11.57 -13.76
CA ILE A 197 -3.18 11.74 -12.74
C ILE A 197 -3.62 12.67 -11.59
N VAL A 198 -4.49 13.64 -11.87
CA VAL A 198 -5.07 14.53 -10.83
C VAL A 198 -5.97 13.75 -9.88
N SER A 199 -6.80 12.86 -10.43
CA SER A 199 -7.65 11.96 -9.64
C SER A 199 -6.81 10.96 -8.87
N GLN A 200 -5.74 10.42 -9.48
CA GLN A 200 -4.79 9.54 -8.80
C GLN A 200 -4.12 10.23 -7.60
N LEU A 201 -3.64 11.47 -7.76
CA LEU A 201 -3.03 12.23 -6.67
C LEU A 201 -4.02 12.47 -5.53
N SER A 202 -5.24 12.88 -5.86
CA SER A 202 -6.28 13.15 -4.86
C SER A 202 -6.63 11.88 -4.09
N TYR A 203 -6.81 10.76 -4.81
CA TYR A 203 -7.10 9.45 -4.23
C TYR A 203 -5.96 8.98 -3.32
N MET A 204 -4.71 9.01 -3.79
CA MET A 204 -3.56 8.55 -3.01
C MET A 204 -3.27 9.42 -1.79
N ALA A 205 -3.46 10.74 -1.90
CA ALA A 205 -3.35 11.62 -0.75
C ALA A 205 -4.42 11.28 0.29
N GLN A 206 -5.67 11.09 -0.13
CA GLN A 206 -6.76 10.69 0.75
C GLN A 206 -6.52 9.32 1.40
N LEU A 207 -6.03 8.34 0.63
CA LEU A 207 -5.69 7.02 1.11
C LEU A 207 -4.61 7.09 2.21
N VAL A 208 -3.53 7.82 1.95
CA VAL A 208 -2.43 7.99 2.92
C VAL A 208 -2.89 8.73 4.18
N GLU A 209 -3.70 9.79 4.03
CA GLU A 209 -4.29 10.48 5.19
C GLU A 209 -5.21 9.56 6.00
N SER A 210 -6.06 8.78 5.33
CA SER A 210 -6.99 7.85 5.97
C SER A 210 -6.24 6.73 6.69
N PHE A 211 -5.15 6.24 6.08
CA PHE A 211 -4.29 5.24 6.69
C PHE A 211 -3.63 5.76 7.96
N ASP A 212 -3.00 6.93 7.87
CA ASP A 212 -2.40 7.59 9.02
C ASP A 212 -3.43 7.86 10.13
N ARG A 213 -4.63 8.34 9.82
CA ARG A 213 -5.71 8.50 10.81
C ARG A 213 -6.16 7.19 11.44
N SER A 214 -6.20 6.11 10.66
CA SER A 214 -6.59 4.79 11.16
C SER A 214 -5.54 4.20 12.13
N LEU A 215 -4.27 4.55 11.95
CA LEU A 215 -3.16 4.14 12.80
C LEU A 215 -2.94 5.07 13.99
N SER A 216 -3.19 6.36 13.80
CA SER A 216 -2.99 7.43 14.78
C SER A 216 -4.16 8.40 14.71
N PRO A 217 -5.27 8.11 15.41
CA PRO A 217 -6.46 8.96 15.40
C PRO A 217 -6.13 10.40 15.74
N ASP A 218 -6.81 11.33 15.06
CA ASP A 218 -6.63 12.76 15.32
C ASP A 218 -7.08 13.08 16.76
N PRO A 219 -6.36 13.96 17.48
CA PRO A 219 -6.75 14.34 18.83
C PRO A 219 -8.14 15.00 18.82
N ALA A 220 -8.86 14.86 19.94
CA ALA A 220 -10.10 15.59 20.14
C ALA A 220 -9.82 17.10 20.06
N VAL A 221 -10.78 17.85 19.51
CA VAL A 221 -10.69 19.30 19.43
C VAL A 221 -10.74 19.85 20.87
N PRO A 222 -9.76 20.65 21.32
CA PRO A 222 -9.80 21.32 22.61
C PRO A 222 -11.02 22.26 22.73
N ASP A 223 -11.67 22.29 23.89
CA ASP A 223 -12.84 23.15 24.15
C ASP A 223 -12.54 24.64 23.88
N GLU A 224 -11.30 25.07 24.16
CA GLU A 224 -10.82 26.43 23.87
C GLU A 224 -10.94 26.78 22.38
N LEU A 225 -10.63 25.86 21.47
CA LEU A 225 -10.77 26.08 20.02
C LEU A 225 -12.23 26.11 19.57
N VAL A 226 -13.11 25.38 20.26
CA VAL A 226 -14.55 25.45 20.00
C VAL A 226 -15.06 26.85 20.34
N VAL A 227 -14.71 27.36 21.52
CA VAL A 227 -15.07 28.72 21.97
C VAL A 227 -14.48 29.78 21.04
N LEU A 228 -13.20 29.67 20.67
CA LEU A 228 -12.57 30.59 19.73
C LEU A 228 -13.20 30.52 18.34
N GLY A 229 -13.59 29.33 17.88
CA GLY A 229 -14.29 29.14 16.62
C GLY A 229 -15.67 29.79 16.62
N ASP A 230 -16.42 29.69 17.72
CA ASP A 230 -17.70 30.39 17.88
C ASP A 230 -17.51 31.91 17.84
N LYS A 231 -16.51 32.42 18.55
CA LYS A 231 -16.15 33.84 18.52
C LYS A 231 -15.77 34.31 17.11
N ALA A 232 -15.01 33.50 16.37
CA ALA A 232 -14.66 33.82 14.97
C ALA A 232 -15.91 33.87 14.07
N ALA A 233 -16.85 32.93 14.22
CA ALA A 233 -18.11 32.97 13.48
C ALA A 233 -18.95 34.22 13.81
N GLU A 234 -18.99 34.64 15.08
CA GLU A 234 -19.70 35.84 15.50
C GLU A 234 -19.09 37.11 14.91
N LEU A 235 -17.76 37.25 14.96
CA LEU A 235 -17.05 38.37 14.35
C LEU A 235 -17.34 38.48 12.85
N PHE A 236 -17.31 37.35 12.14
CA PHE A 236 -17.63 37.32 10.71
C PHE A 236 -19.10 37.66 10.44
N ARG A 237 -20.03 37.21 11.29
CA ARG A 237 -21.46 37.54 11.16
C ARG A 237 -21.75 39.03 11.38
N GLY A 238 -20.98 39.67 12.26
CA GLY A 238 -21.07 41.11 12.54
C GLY A 238 -20.54 42.00 11.41
N ALA A 239 -19.76 41.45 10.48
CA ALA A 239 -19.27 42.15 9.30
C ALA A 239 -20.12 41.75 8.07
N GLU A 240 -20.94 42.67 7.56
CA GLU A 240 -21.91 42.42 6.49
C GLU A 240 -21.31 41.69 5.27
N GLU A 241 -20.12 42.09 4.85
CA GLU A 241 -19.40 41.49 3.71
C GLU A 241 -18.86 40.08 3.97
N LEU A 242 -18.60 39.72 5.24
CA LEU A 242 -17.97 38.46 5.64
C LEU A 242 -18.95 37.46 6.25
N ALA A 243 -20.20 37.85 6.50
CA ALA A 243 -21.20 37.02 7.18
C ALA A 243 -21.36 35.63 6.54
N HIS A 244 -21.27 35.56 5.21
CA HIS A 244 -21.35 34.31 4.45
C HIS A 244 -20.21 33.32 4.73
N LEU A 245 -19.08 33.79 5.25
CA LEU A 245 -17.91 32.96 5.60
C LEU A 245 -17.88 32.55 7.07
N SER A 246 -18.83 32.97 7.90
CA SER A 246 -18.84 32.71 9.36
C SER A 246 -18.67 31.23 9.72
N LYS A 247 -19.34 30.32 9.00
CA LYS A 247 -19.17 28.87 9.20
C LYS A 247 -17.76 28.39 8.87
N ASN A 248 -17.17 28.91 7.78
CA ASN A 248 -15.81 28.55 7.37
C ASN A 248 -14.78 29.08 8.36
N ALA A 249 -14.98 30.29 8.90
CA ALA A 249 -14.12 30.87 9.94
C ALA A 249 -14.13 30.01 11.21
N LYS A 250 -15.31 29.60 11.69
CA LYS A 250 -15.40 28.64 12.81
C LYS A 250 -14.66 27.35 12.53
N GLN A 251 -14.90 26.75 11.37
CA GLN A 251 -14.27 25.49 11.00
C GLN A 251 -12.74 25.64 10.93
N ALA A 252 -12.23 26.72 10.32
CA ALA A 252 -10.80 26.97 10.20
C ALA A 252 -10.11 27.07 11.57
N VAL A 253 -10.73 27.72 12.54
CA VAL A 253 -10.21 27.79 13.92
C VAL A 253 -10.24 26.42 14.59
N VAL A 254 -11.37 25.73 14.51
CA VAL A 254 -11.56 24.39 15.11
C VAL A 254 -10.59 23.36 14.53
N GLU A 255 -10.27 23.46 13.25
CA GLU A 255 -9.38 22.54 12.54
C GLU A 255 -7.90 22.98 12.54
N SER A 256 -7.58 24.16 13.08
CA SER A 256 -6.23 24.75 13.03
C SER A 256 -5.13 23.88 13.65
N THR A 257 -5.49 23.02 14.60
CA THR A 257 -4.55 22.10 15.28
C THR A 257 -4.54 20.70 14.68
N ARG A 258 -5.35 20.42 13.66
CA ARG A 258 -5.37 19.09 13.03
C ARG A 258 -4.04 18.82 12.32
N PRO A 259 -3.53 17.57 12.38
CA PRO A 259 -2.32 17.22 11.66
C PRO A 259 -2.46 17.47 10.15
N THR A 260 -1.58 18.31 9.62
CA THR A 260 -1.43 18.60 8.20
C THR A 260 -0.93 17.37 7.44
N LEU A 261 -1.16 17.31 6.12
CA LEU A 261 -0.62 16.23 5.29
C LEU A 261 0.90 16.08 5.47
N SER A 262 1.66 17.18 5.52
CA SER A 262 3.12 17.13 5.75
C SER A 262 3.49 16.43 7.06
N GLN A 263 2.78 16.73 8.15
CA GLN A 263 3.00 16.09 9.45
C GLN A 263 2.68 14.59 9.41
N ARG A 264 1.61 14.20 8.71
CA ARG A 264 1.24 12.79 8.52
C ARG A 264 2.29 12.03 7.70
N LEU A 265 2.72 12.59 6.58
CA LEU A 265 3.80 12.02 5.75
C LEU A 265 5.09 11.85 6.55
N LYS A 266 5.43 12.84 7.39
CA LYS A 266 6.59 12.76 8.28
C LYS A 266 6.46 11.64 9.31
N ARG A 267 5.28 11.47 9.93
CA ARG A 267 5.01 10.41 10.90
C ARG A 267 5.13 9.03 10.27
N LEU A 268 4.43 8.78 9.17
CA LEU A 268 4.47 7.51 8.45
C LEU A 268 5.90 7.15 8.01
N ASP A 269 6.66 8.11 7.47
CA ASP A 269 8.04 7.85 7.06
C ASP A 269 8.95 7.56 8.26
N ASN A 270 8.73 8.20 9.42
CA ASN A 270 9.48 7.85 10.64
C ASN A 270 9.15 6.43 11.12
N GLU A 271 7.88 6.03 11.04
CA GLU A 271 7.43 4.69 11.43
C GLU A 271 8.05 3.60 10.56
N THR A 272 8.30 3.88 9.27
CA THR A 272 9.02 2.96 8.38
C THR A 272 10.54 2.99 8.56
N GLY A 273 11.10 3.84 9.42
CA GLY A 273 12.56 3.97 9.56
C GLY A 273 13.19 4.87 8.50
N LYS A 274 12.37 5.77 7.93
CA LYS A 274 12.70 6.76 6.90
C LYS A 274 13.06 6.12 5.57
N VAL A 275 12.41 5.02 5.19
CA VAL A 275 12.73 4.26 3.97
C VAL A 275 12.65 5.15 2.75
N VAL A 276 11.55 5.89 2.58
CA VAL A 276 11.34 6.76 1.42
C VAL A 276 12.32 7.94 1.45
N SER A 277 12.49 8.62 2.59
CA SER A 277 13.45 9.73 2.67
C SER A 277 14.89 9.30 2.42
N LYS A 278 15.30 8.10 2.87
CA LYS A 278 16.64 7.57 2.61
C LYS A 278 16.83 7.21 1.13
N ALA A 279 15.84 6.57 0.53
CA ALA A 279 15.87 6.19 -0.89
C ALA A 279 15.96 7.42 -1.80
N LEU A 280 15.24 8.50 -1.48
CA LEU A 280 15.19 9.74 -2.26
C LEU A 280 16.30 10.74 -1.90
N GLY A 281 17.25 10.37 -1.03
CA GLY A 281 18.35 11.24 -0.60
C GLY A 281 17.95 12.44 0.27
N GLY A 282 16.71 12.50 0.78
CA GLY A 282 16.25 13.60 1.61
C GLY A 282 14.76 13.56 1.96
N GLY A 283 14.35 14.42 2.90
CA GLY A 283 12.97 14.51 3.39
C GLY A 283 12.12 15.64 2.79
N GLN A 284 12.65 16.40 1.82
CA GLN A 284 11.99 17.61 1.28
C GLN A 284 10.66 17.31 0.58
N TRP A 285 10.51 16.10 0.03
CA TRP A 285 9.26 15.64 -0.60
C TRP A 285 8.05 15.74 0.34
N LYS A 286 8.25 15.69 1.66
CA LYS A 286 7.19 15.84 2.68
C LYS A 286 6.57 17.24 2.67
N ALA A 287 7.25 18.24 2.13
CA ALA A 287 6.73 19.58 1.91
C ALA A 287 6.21 19.75 0.47
N TYR A 288 6.89 19.16 -0.52
CA TYR A 288 6.49 19.27 -1.93
C TYR A 288 5.19 18.57 -2.26
N VAL A 289 5.01 17.33 -1.80
CA VAL A 289 3.80 16.55 -2.10
C VAL A 289 2.54 17.27 -1.60
N PRO A 290 2.47 17.80 -0.35
CA PRO A 290 1.35 18.63 0.09
C PRO A 290 1.15 19.90 -0.72
N LEU A 291 2.22 20.58 -1.14
CA LEU A 291 2.13 21.80 -1.95
C LEU A 291 1.45 21.50 -3.30
N VAL A 292 1.88 20.43 -3.97
CA VAL A 292 1.30 19.96 -5.24
C VAL A 292 -0.17 19.56 -5.03
N ARG A 293 -0.45 18.73 -4.01
CA ARG A 293 -1.81 18.29 -3.67
C ARG A 293 -2.73 19.47 -3.39
N ASN A 294 -2.30 20.45 -2.60
CA ASN A 294 -3.12 21.61 -2.25
C ASN A 294 -3.39 22.51 -3.47
N SER A 295 -2.40 22.70 -4.34
CA SER A 295 -2.59 23.44 -5.58
C SER A 295 -3.69 22.83 -6.46
N VAL A 296 -3.68 21.50 -6.60
CA VAL A 296 -4.69 20.77 -7.38
C VAL A 296 -6.05 20.73 -6.67
N ALA A 297 -6.09 20.31 -5.41
CA ALA A 297 -7.33 20.09 -4.67
C ALA A 297 -8.16 21.37 -4.48
N HIS A 298 -7.49 22.52 -4.38
CA HIS A 298 -8.15 23.82 -4.24
C HIS A 298 -8.25 24.61 -5.54
N GLY A 299 -7.78 24.06 -6.67
CA GLY A 299 -7.80 24.76 -7.96
C GLY A 299 -7.04 26.09 -7.92
N LEU A 300 -5.93 26.17 -7.19
CA LEU A 300 -5.16 27.40 -7.05
C LEU A 300 -4.62 27.86 -8.41
N PRO A 301 -4.33 29.16 -8.62
CA PRO A 301 -3.72 29.64 -9.87
C PRO A 301 -2.43 28.89 -10.25
N SER A 302 -1.68 28.41 -9.25
CA SER A 302 -0.47 27.59 -9.44
C SER A 302 -0.75 26.26 -10.14
N SER A 303 -1.99 25.75 -10.12
CA SER A 303 -2.37 24.52 -10.83
C SER A 303 -2.24 24.65 -12.35
N GLY A 304 -2.21 25.88 -12.88
CA GLY A 304 -1.90 26.17 -14.28
C GLY A 304 -0.55 25.60 -14.74
N PHE A 305 0.41 25.40 -13.82
CA PHE A 305 1.68 24.73 -14.09
C PHE A 305 1.50 23.34 -14.71
N PHE A 306 0.54 22.56 -14.18
CA PHE A 306 0.34 21.16 -14.53
C PHE A 306 -0.25 20.96 -15.94
N SER A 307 -0.72 22.03 -16.58
CA SER A 307 -1.11 21.99 -17.99
C SER A 307 0.09 21.76 -18.92
N LYS A 308 1.28 22.23 -18.51
CA LYS A 308 2.53 22.14 -19.30
C LYS A 308 3.52 21.13 -18.72
N ASN A 309 3.51 20.92 -17.41
CA ASN A 309 4.41 19.99 -16.75
C ASN A 309 3.68 19.19 -15.66
N ARG A 310 3.38 17.93 -15.96
CA ARG A 310 2.67 17.00 -15.07
C ARG A 310 3.60 16.23 -14.12
N ILE A 311 4.91 16.33 -14.31
CA ILE A 311 5.91 15.53 -13.59
C ILE A 311 5.72 15.62 -12.06
N PRO A 312 5.51 16.80 -11.42
CA PRO A 312 5.30 16.85 -9.98
C PRO A 312 4.06 16.07 -9.50
N LEU A 313 3.02 15.92 -10.32
CA LEU A 313 1.84 15.11 -10.00
C LEU A 313 2.21 13.62 -9.98
N GLU A 314 2.91 13.17 -11.02
CA GLU A 314 3.37 11.78 -11.18
C GLU A 314 4.30 11.38 -10.05
N LEU A 315 5.31 12.22 -9.76
CA LEU A 315 6.21 11.98 -8.63
C LEU A 315 5.48 11.97 -7.29
N SER A 316 4.48 12.83 -7.10
CA SER A 316 3.70 12.86 -5.85
C SER A 316 2.90 11.58 -5.65
N VAL A 317 2.24 11.08 -6.71
CA VAL A 317 1.54 9.79 -6.67
C VAL A 317 2.53 8.67 -6.35
N ASP A 318 3.68 8.66 -7.02
CA ASP A 318 4.69 7.64 -6.78
C ASP A 318 5.15 7.61 -5.33
N ILE A 319 5.53 8.76 -4.78
CA ILE A 319 6.01 8.91 -3.41
C ILE A 319 4.96 8.48 -2.39
N LEU A 320 3.70 8.85 -2.60
CA LEU A 320 2.59 8.47 -1.71
C LEU A 320 2.35 6.95 -1.73
N GLU A 321 2.38 6.33 -2.90
CA GLU A 321 2.26 4.88 -3.06
C GLU A 321 3.44 4.16 -2.41
N MET A 322 4.68 4.64 -2.59
CA MET A 322 5.85 4.09 -1.88
C MET A 322 5.68 4.14 -0.37
N LEU A 323 5.25 5.29 0.15
CA LEU A 323 5.11 5.49 1.58
C LEU A 323 4.03 4.58 2.17
N PHE A 324 2.89 4.48 1.49
CA PHE A 324 1.80 3.60 1.89
C PHE A 324 2.26 2.14 1.94
N GLU A 325 2.86 1.65 0.87
CA GLU A 325 3.31 0.26 0.76
C GLU A 325 4.42 -0.08 1.76
N ALA A 326 5.36 0.84 2.00
CA ALA A 326 6.36 0.67 3.06
C ALA A 326 5.72 0.53 4.44
N ARG A 327 4.74 1.39 4.75
CA ARG A 327 4.06 1.36 6.03
C ARG A 327 3.16 0.13 6.18
N LEU A 328 2.57 -0.34 5.08
CA LEU A 328 1.78 -1.55 5.01
C LEU A 328 2.64 -2.78 5.36
N LEU A 329 3.84 -2.88 4.80
CA LEU A 329 4.77 -3.97 5.15
C LEU A 329 5.16 -3.94 6.64
N VAL A 330 5.43 -2.76 7.21
CA VAL A 330 5.68 -2.64 8.66
C VAL A 330 4.46 -3.11 9.48
N MET A 331 3.24 -2.82 9.01
CA MET A 331 2.01 -3.28 9.65
C MET A 331 1.85 -4.80 9.59
N PHE A 332 2.34 -5.46 8.54
CA PHE A 332 2.37 -6.92 8.43
C PHE A 332 3.45 -7.55 9.32
N GLY A 333 4.22 -6.75 10.05
CA GLY A 333 5.25 -7.23 10.97
C GLY A 333 6.60 -7.45 10.30
N PHE A 334 6.85 -6.89 9.12
CA PHE A 334 8.20 -6.79 8.60
C PHE A 334 8.97 -5.74 9.41
N ASP A 335 10.22 -6.04 9.78
CA ASP A 335 11.06 -5.05 10.41
C ASP A 335 11.49 -3.96 9.39
N LYS A 336 11.90 -2.81 9.91
CA LYS A 336 12.23 -1.64 9.08
C LYS A 336 13.40 -1.89 8.13
N ALA A 337 14.34 -2.77 8.50
CA ALA A 337 15.48 -3.13 7.66
C ALA A 337 15.05 -4.07 6.53
N GLN A 338 14.19 -5.05 6.82
CA GLN A 338 13.55 -5.91 5.82
C GLN A 338 12.75 -5.09 4.81
N VAL A 339 11.93 -4.14 5.27
CA VAL A 339 11.16 -3.26 4.37
C VAL A 339 12.09 -2.46 3.45
N ALA A 340 13.16 -1.86 4.00
CA ALA A 340 14.15 -1.15 3.20
C ALA A 340 14.77 -2.06 2.13
N GLN A 341 15.20 -3.27 2.51
CA GLN A 341 15.79 -4.22 1.58
C GLN A 341 14.81 -4.65 0.48
N MET A 342 13.57 -5.01 0.87
CA MET A 342 12.54 -5.45 -0.05
C MET A 342 12.15 -4.36 -1.06
N MET A 343 12.12 -3.11 -0.62
CA MET A 343 11.68 -2.00 -1.46
C MET A 343 12.80 -1.28 -2.21
N THR A 344 14.08 -1.48 -1.90
CA THR A 344 15.16 -0.70 -2.56
C THR A 344 16.35 -1.53 -3.02
N LYS A 345 16.31 -2.86 -2.90
CA LYS A 345 17.41 -3.74 -3.33
C LYS A 345 16.90 -5.00 -4.02
N ASP A 346 15.85 -5.60 -3.46
CA ASP A 346 15.34 -6.89 -3.93
C ASP A 346 14.20 -6.74 -4.95
N ASN A 347 13.82 -5.51 -5.29
CA ASN A 347 12.70 -5.20 -6.15
C ASN A 347 13.05 -4.16 -7.23
N PRO A 348 13.36 -4.62 -8.46
CA PRO A 348 13.70 -3.74 -9.58
C PRO A 348 12.59 -2.75 -9.95
N TYR A 349 11.32 -3.09 -9.74
CA TYR A 349 10.21 -2.17 -9.99
C TYR A 349 10.33 -0.94 -9.08
N TRP A 350 10.59 -1.13 -7.79
CA TRP A 350 10.81 -0.01 -6.88
C TRP A 350 12.09 0.75 -7.16
N ASP A 351 13.18 0.07 -7.46
CA ASP A 351 14.46 0.71 -7.79
C ASP A 351 14.30 1.66 -8.99
N SER A 352 13.55 1.24 -10.01
CA SER A 352 13.25 2.08 -11.18
C SER A 352 12.42 3.32 -10.81
N ARG A 353 11.49 3.22 -9.85
CA ARG A 353 10.70 4.36 -9.35
C ARG A 353 11.57 5.34 -8.57
N VAL A 354 12.42 4.83 -7.67
CA VAL A 354 13.37 5.66 -6.92
C VAL A 354 14.27 6.43 -7.87
N ALA A 355 14.82 5.76 -8.88
CA ALA A 355 15.64 6.39 -9.91
C ALA A 355 14.88 7.50 -10.64
N ARG A 356 13.67 7.22 -11.13
CA ARG A 356 12.80 8.21 -11.80
C ARG A 356 12.49 9.42 -10.91
N ILE A 357 12.12 9.19 -9.65
CA ILE A 357 11.80 10.30 -8.72
C ILE A 357 13.04 11.15 -8.46
N THR A 358 14.19 10.51 -8.26
CA THR A 358 15.44 11.21 -7.97
C THR A 358 15.91 12.03 -9.17
N GLU A 359 15.82 11.47 -10.38
CA GLU A 359 16.17 12.14 -11.64
C GLU A 359 15.34 13.41 -11.90
N HIS A 360 14.10 13.43 -11.42
CA HIS A 360 13.13 14.49 -11.71
C HIS A 360 12.78 15.38 -10.51
N MET A 361 13.49 15.26 -9.39
CA MET A 361 13.20 15.99 -8.15
C MET A 361 13.20 17.51 -8.34
N GLN A 362 14.03 18.05 -9.25
CA GLN A 362 14.09 19.47 -9.59
C GLN A 362 12.76 20.06 -10.11
N HIS A 363 11.86 19.22 -10.62
CA HIS A 363 10.55 19.70 -11.06
C HIS A 363 9.66 20.13 -9.88
N PHE A 364 9.87 19.59 -8.68
CA PHE A 364 9.22 20.11 -7.47
C PHE A 364 9.71 21.52 -7.13
N GLU A 365 11.01 21.78 -7.25
CA GLU A 365 11.58 23.11 -7.01
C GLU A 365 11.07 24.12 -8.05
N THR A 366 11.02 23.69 -9.31
CA THR A 366 10.47 24.52 -10.41
C THR A 366 9.01 24.87 -10.14
N PHE A 367 8.22 23.89 -9.69
CA PHE A 367 6.83 24.13 -9.31
C PHE A 367 6.72 25.03 -8.08
N LYS A 368 7.54 24.83 -7.05
CA LYS A 368 7.56 25.70 -5.86
C LYS A 368 7.91 27.15 -6.22
N ALA A 369 8.86 27.37 -7.13
CA ALA A 369 9.18 28.71 -7.61
C ALA A 369 8.06 29.33 -8.46
N TYR A 370 7.26 28.50 -9.15
CA TYR A 370 6.10 28.94 -9.92
C TYR A 370 4.88 29.25 -9.04
N ALA A 371 4.64 28.46 -8.01
CA ALA A 371 3.61 28.72 -7.02
C ALA A 371 4.05 29.95 -6.22
N PRO A 372 3.44 31.14 -6.40
CA PRO A 372 3.84 32.30 -5.62
C PRO A 372 3.79 31.93 -4.15
N ASN A 373 4.84 32.27 -3.40
CA ASN A 373 4.86 32.09 -1.95
C ASN A 373 3.57 32.69 -1.42
N VAL A 374 2.67 31.85 -0.90
CA VAL A 374 1.71 32.31 0.10
C VAL A 374 2.51 32.45 1.39
N GLU A 375 3.48 33.37 1.38
CA GLU A 375 3.90 34.05 2.58
C GLU A 375 2.70 34.90 2.94
N VAL A 376 1.79 34.34 3.74
CA VAL A 376 1.05 35.20 4.65
C VAL A 376 2.16 35.81 5.52
N GLU A 377 2.52 37.06 5.25
CA GLU A 377 3.22 37.88 6.22
C GLU A 377 2.33 37.89 7.46
N ALA A 378 2.54 36.91 8.34
CA ALA A 378 2.13 37.03 9.72
C ALA A 378 3.02 38.13 10.27
N GLU A 379 2.57 39.38 10.12
CA GLU A 379 3.07 40.46 10.95
C GLU A 379 3.01 39.95 12.40
N ALA A 380 4.19 39.69 12.96
CA ALA A 380 4.34 39.30 14.33
C ALA A 380 3.82 40.45 15.18
N ASN A 381 2.54 40.39 15.54
CA ASN A 381 1.98 41.27 16.55
C ASN A 381 2.40 40.70 17.92
N THR A 382 3.69 40.86 18.23
CA THR A 382 4.27 40.66 19.56
C THR A 382 3.78 41.78 20.48
N GLU A 383 2.50 41.77 20.81
CA GLU A 383 1.94 42.65 21.84
C GLU A 383 0.66 42.03 22.45
N ALA A 384 0.76 40.76 22.87
CA ALA A 384 -0.25 40.14 23.73
C ALA A 384 0.30 38.97 24.57
N THR A 385 1.48 39.11 25.16
CA THR A 385 1.87 38.27 26.31
C THR A 385 2.77 39.07 27.23
N ASN A 386 2.15 39.95 28.04
CA ASN A 386 2.76 40.49 29.25
C ASN A 386 1.63 40.93 30.18
N VAL A 387 0.99 39.96 30.83
CA VAL A 387 0.35 40.20 32.12
C VAL A 387 0.65 39.01 33.03
N ALA A 388 1.48 39.29 34.03
CA ALA A 388 1.63 38.62 35.33
C ALA A 388 2.34 37.26 35.41
N ALA A 389 3.64 37.31 35.69
CA ALA A 389 4.21 36.63 36.85
C ALA A 389 5.52 37.34 37.24
N GLU A 390 5.45 38.28 38.21
CA GLU A 390 6.65 38.80 38.88
C GLU A 390 7.26 37.71 39.78
N PRO A 391 8.60 37.63 39.89
CA PRO A 391 9.28 36.71 40.78
C PRO A 391 9.43 37.33 42.17
N SER A 392 9.14 36.57 43.21
CA SER A 392 9.47 36.90 44.59
C SER A 392 10.42 35.85 45.17
N GLU A 393 11.65 36.27 45.43
CA GLU A 393 12.61 35.72 46.39
C GLU A 393 13.29 36.95 47.07
N PRO A 394 13.93 36.86 48.26
CA PRO A 394 14.64 35.68 48.81
C PRO A 394 14.53 35.45 50.34
N GLY A 395 15.10 34.35 50.83
CA GLY A 395 15.35 34.12 52.26
C GLY A 395 16.16 32.85 52.55
N ASP A 396 17.40 33.06 52.97
CA ASP A 396 18.47 32.11 53.31
C ASP A 396 18.12 31.00 54.34
N ALA A 397 18.79 29.83 54.24
CA ALA A 397 19.81 29.36 55.20
C ALA A 397 19.94 27.81 55.32
N VAL A 398 21.14 27.32 54.93
CA VAL A 398 22.05 26.39 55.67
C VAL A 398 21.96 24.86 55.47
N ASP A 399 23.12 24.32 55.02
CA ASP A 399 23.84 23.03 55.21
C ASP A 399 23.05 21.69 55.18
N ASP A 400 23.56 20.58 54.62
CA ASP A 400 24.89 19.99 54.86
C ASP A 400 25.22 18.88 53.83
N SER A 401 26.52 18.78 53.55
CA SER A 401 27.39 17.72 53.01
C SER A 401 26.86 16.49 52.24
N GLY A 402 27.62 16.16 51.17
CA GLY A 402 27.62 14.82 50.58
C GLY A 402 28.42 14.74 49.27
N ALA A 403 29.74 14.57 49.38
CA ALA A 403 30.69 14.46 48.28
C ALA A 403 30.42 13.29 47.30
N SER A 404 30.71 13.52 46.01
CA SER A 404 31.73 12.77 45.24
C SER A 404 31.58 13.01 43.72
N THR A 405 32.59 13.63 43.12
CA THR A 405 32.86 13.64 41.66
C THR A 405 34.11 12.75 41.39
N PRO A 406 34.48 12.49 40.12
CA PRO A 406 34.41 11.20 39.44
C PRO A 406 35.83 10.59 39.22
N PRO A 407 36.00 9.64 38.29
CA PRO A 407 37.27 9.59 37.57
C PRO A 407 37.10 9.67 36.04
N GLN A 408 37.94 10.51 35.45
CA GLN A 408 38.42 10.44 34.07
C GLN A 408 39.64 9.48 33.99
N ALA A 409 39.82 8.87 32.82
CA ALA A 409 41.10 8.54 32.15
C ALA A 409 40.74 8.24 30.66
N GLU A 410 41.20 8.98 29.64
CA GLU A 410 42.54 8.92 28.99
C GLU A 410 42.88 7.52 28.42
N ASP A 411 43.38 7.28 27.21
CA ASP A 411 43.73 8.07 26.01
C ASP A 411 44.05 7.08 24.85
N ALA A 412 44.02 7.58 23.60
CA ALA A 412 44.70 7.23 22.35
C ALA A 412 44.96 5.75 21.88
N SER A 413 44.61 5.47 20.60
CA SER A 413 45.62 5.28 19.51
C SER A 413 45.00 4.97 18.13
N GLU A 414 45.63 5.56 17.11
CA GLU A 414 45.33 5.54 15.67
C GLU A 414 45.70 4.22 14.97
N ALA A 415 45.04 3.91 13.84
CA ALA A 415 45.68 3.28 12.68
C ALA A 415 44.90 3.53 11.37
N SER A 416 45.60 4.12 10.40
CA SER A 416 45.23 4.40 9.01
C SER A 416 44.86 3.17 8.17
N ALA A 417 43.98 3.37 7.19
CA ALA A 417 44.04 2.64 5.92
C ALA A 417 43.50 3.50 4.76
N VAL A 418 44.41 3.81 3.85
CA VAL A 418 44.22 4.40 2.52
C VAL A 418 43.56 3.39 1.59
N SER A 419 42.62 3.80 0.73
CA SER A 419 42.29 3.08 -0.50
C SER A 419 41.75 4.04 -1.58
N GLU A 420 42.36 3.93 -2.75
CA GLU A 420 42.25 4.74 -3.97
C GLU A 420 40.86 4.69 -4.66
N PRO A 421 40.54 5.67 -5.53
CA PRO A 421 39.32 5.67 -6.32
C PRO A 421 39.46 4.80 -7.60
N PRO A 422 38.38 4.14 -8.08
CA PRO A 422 38.46 3.45 -9.35
C PRO A 422 38.36 4.43 -10.54
N ARG A 423 39.12 4.05 -11.56
CA ARG A 423 39.39 4.75 -12.81
C ARG A 423 38.19 4.77 -13.75
N THR A 424 38.16 5.83 -14.56
CA THR A 424 37.44 6.03 -15.81
C THR A 424 37.60 4.87 -16.79
N ALA A 425 36.52 4.47 -17.46
CA ALA A 425 36.56 3.68 -18.69
C ALA A 425 35.47 4.17 -19.66
N ASP A 426 35.98 4.81 -20.71
CA ASP A 426 35.51 5.01 -22.08
C ASP A 426 34.10 4.55 -22.52
N ALA A 427 33.39 5.50 -23.11
CA ALA A 427 32.34 5.30 -24.09
C ALA A 427 32.93 4.86 -25.46
N PRO A 428 32.08 4.24 -26.31
CA PRO A 428 32.08 4.67 -27.70
C PRO A 428 30.68 5.01 -28.23
N LEU A 429 30.63 6.13 -28.96
CA LEU A 429 29.60 6.54 -29.90
C LEU A 429 29.48 5.55 -31.08
N ALA A 430 28.26 5.23 -31.53
CA ALA A 430 27.73 5.66 -32.83
C ALA A 430 26.51 4.82 -33.30
N LYS A 431 25.44 5.57 -33.66
CA LYS A 431 24.56 5.46 -34.84
C LYS A 431 23.97 4.09 -35.22
N GLU A 432 22.64 4.01 -35.19
CA GLU A 432 21.80 3.92 -36.39
C GLU A 432 20.29 4.03 -36.01
N SER A 433 19.59 5.00 -36.60
CA SER A 433 18.14 4.94 -36.79
C SER A 433 17.87 4.13 -38.06
N PRO A 434 16.70 3.46 -38.17
CA PRO A 434 15.71 4.04 -39.08
C PRO A 434 14.22 3.82 -38.72
N ALA A 435 13.42 4.74 -39.29
CA ALA A 435 12.11 4.57 -39.92
C ALA A 435 10.84 4.27 -39.08
N VAL A 436 10.11 5.36 -38.83
CA VAL A 436 8.68 5.60 -39.16
C VAL A 436 7.95 4.45 -39.88
N ALA A 437 6.85 3.99 -39.30
CA ALA A 437 5.75 3.33 -40.01
C ALA A 437 4.39 3.72 -39.39
N ASP A 438 3.40 3.79 -40.27
CA ASP A 438 2.18 4.59 -40.21
C ASP A 438 1.15 4.29 -39.12
N VAL A 439 0.46 5.37 -38.74
CA VAL A 439 -0.83 5.41 -38.03
C VAL A 439 -1.96 5.38 -39.07
N PRO A 440 -3.01 4.57 -38.91
CA PRO A 440 -4.31 4.87 -39.50
C PRO A 440 -5.22 5.55 -38.47
N GLN A 441 -5.58 6.79 -38.76
CA GLN A 441 -6.70 7.49 -38.15
C GLN A 441 -8.02 6.82 -38.57
N ALA A 442 -8.95 6.67 -37.62
CA ALA A 442 -10.37 6.48 -37.92
C ALA A 442 -11.16 7.55 -37.17
N THR A 443 -11.66 8.52 -37.93
CA THR A 443 -12.62 9.56 -37.50
C THR A 443 -14.05 9.05 -37.62
N ASP A 444 -14.85 9.44 -36.62
CA ASP A 444 -16.28 9.77 -36.61
C ASP A 444 -17.30 8.94 -37.41
N ALA A 445 -18.28 8.40 -36.67
CA ALA A 445 -19.68 8.45 -37.07
C ALA A 445 -20.62 8.38 -35.84
N LEU A 446 -21.12 9.55 -35.43
CA LEU A 446 -22.34 9.74 -34.65
C LEU A 446 -23.55 9.70 -35.61
N GLN A 447 -24.54 8.85 -35.31
CA GLN A 447 -25.99 8.93 -35.62
C GLN A 447 -26.54 7.51 -35.33
N GLY A 448 -27.49 7.27 -34.42
CA GLY A 448 -28.82 7.86 -34.34
C GLY A 448 -29.85 6.78 -34.72
N THR A 449 -31.01 6.76 -34.05
CA THR A 449 -32.14 5.80 -34.14
C THR A 449 -31.98 4.56 -33.24
N GLY A 450 -32.97 4.03 -32.52
CA GLY A 450 -34.41 4.24 -32.46
C GLY A 450 -35.04 3.03 -31.74
N ALA A 451 -36.15 3.22 -31.05
CA ALA A 451 -36.80 2.25 -30.14
C ALA A 451 -37.56 1.10 -30.83
N SER A 452 -38.02 0.14 -29.99
CA SER A 452 -39.05 -0.92 -30.20
C SER A 452 -38.51 -2.28 -30.70
N GLU A 453 -39.00 -3.47 -30.36
CA GLU A 453 -40.01 -4.02 -29.44
C GLU A 453 -39.80 -5.56 -29.39
N VAL A 454 -40.20 -6.17 -28.27
CA VAL A 454 -40.79 -7.51 -28.03
C VAL A 454 -40.76 -8.61 -29.12
N SER A 455 -40.27 -9.81 -28.73
CA SER A 455 -40.88 -11.18 -28.87
C SER A 455 -39.76 -12.21 -28.58
N GLY A 456 -39.85 -13.23 -27.72
CA GLY A 456 -40.96 -14.11 -27.41
C GLY A 456 -40.98 -15.32 -28.36
N HIS A 457 -40.23 -16.39 -28.09
CA HIS A 457 -40.67 -17.80 -28.23
C HIS A 457 -39.55 -18.82 -27.92
N GLN A 458 -39.87 -19.69 -26.95
CA GLN A 458 -39.35 -21.04 -26.72
C GLN A 458 -39.81 -21.99 -27.86
N PRO A 459 -39.21 -23.19 -28.06
CA PRO A 459 -38.98 -24.24 -27.04
C PRO A 459 -37.53 -24.49 -26.65
#